data_AF-A0A401I5Y8-F1
#
_entry.id   AF-A0A401I5Y8-F1
#
_cell.length_a   1.000
_cell.length_b   1.000
_cell.length_c   1.000
_cell.angle_alpha   90.00
_cell.angle_beta   90.00
_cell.angle_gamma   90.00
#
_symmetry.space_group_name_H-M   'P 1'
#
loop_
_entity.id
_entity.type
_entity.pdbx_description
1 polymer ?
#
loop_
_entity_poly.entity_id
_entity_poly.type
_entity_poly.pdbx_seq_one_letter_code
_entity_poly.pdbx_strand_id
1 'polypeptide(L)'
;MLTEINAQLAELRIMVRHEHNWSARQTQLQRELEQLSLDVRSLRRQWADVSAADGGLERRSFGETLRAILLRRRDRPSRAEQQALQLKLRLEEAEDTQRDLERERTELIAKLAGLEQAERRYGELLEQKRQLIAVHFPALAEQLHELTEQHNARLADLRELEEAIAVGRGVLHDLDRASRALEAAGHYGTWDVYGGGLMADAMKYEQIDTARVAIHAAQDGLRRFAEEVKDVHRDIQVRIDIGGALRLADFFFDGLVVDWVVRDRIQTSNQELLNKLYQLRRIVEGLVGEAAIVRNDARQLDGRITALIEES
;
A
#
# COMPACT_ATOMS: atom_id res chain seq x y z
N MET A 1 34.56 -4.18 -29.44
CA MET A 1 34.26 -3.33 -28.28
C MET A 1 32.81 -2.86 -28.25
N LEU A 2 32.38 -1.78 -28.91
CA LEU A 2 30.98 -1.31 -28.81
C LEU A 2 29.95 -2.36 -29.26
N THR A 3 30.25 -3.10 -30.33
CA THR A 3 29.41 -4.20 -30.84
C THR A 3 29.31 -5.40 -29.91
N GLU A 4 30.37 -5.72 -29.16
CA GLU A 4 30.36 -6.79 -28.15
C GLU A 4 29.61 -6.37 -26.88
N ILE A 5 29.75 -5.10 -26.47
CA ILE A 5 28.96 -4.52 -25.38
C ILE A 5 27.47 -4.53 -25.74
N ASN A 6 27.12 -4.23 -27.00
CA ASN A 6 25.72 -4.26 -27.46
C ASN A 6 25.11 -5.65 -27.42
N ALA A 7 25.87 -6.68 -27.80
CA ALA A 7 25.41 -8.06 -27.68
C ALA A 7 25.14 -8.45 -26.22
N GLN A 8 26.04 -8.07 -25.30
CA GLN A 8 25.89 -8.34 -23.87
C GLN A 8 24.74 -7.55 -23.24
N LEU A 9 24.55 -6.29 -23.62
CA LEU A 9 23.41 -5.47 -23.18
C LEU A 9 22.08 -6.07 -23.67
N ALA A 10 22.01 -6.55 -24.91
CA ALA A 10 20.78 -7.17 -25.44
C ALA A 10 20.39 -8.45 -24.68
N GLU A 11 21.35 -9.30 -24.32
CA GLU A 11 21.11 -10.50 -23.51
C GLU A 11 20.63 -10.16 -22.10
N LEU A 12 21.29 -9.20 -21.44
CA LEU A 12 20.92 -8.76 -20.10
C LEU A 12 19.57 -8.03 -20.07
N ARG A 13 19.22 -7.27 -21.13
CA ARG A 13 17.92 -6.60 -21.25
C ARG A 13 16.75 -7.57 -21.28
N ILE A 14 16.94 -8.75 -21.88
CA ILE A 14 15.93 -9.82 -21.85
C ILE A 14 15.72 -10.29 -20.41
N MET A 15 16.81 -10.45 -19.64
CA MET A 15 16.74 -10.86 -18.23
C MET A 15 16.05 -9.80 -17.36
N VAL A 16 16.41 -8.53 -17.50
CA VAL A 16 15.78 -7.40 -16.78
C VAL A 16 14.28 -7.30 -17.12
N ARG A 17 13.87 -7.57 -18.37
CA ARG A 17 12.43 -7.59 -18.73
C ARG A 17 11.66 -8.69 -17.99
N HIS A 18 12.30 -9.80 -17.63
CA HIS A 18 11.66 -10.84 -16.83
C HIS A 18 11.49 -10.45 -15.36
N GLU A 19 12.30 -9.53 -14.83
CA GLU A 19 12.22 -8.99 -13.47
C GLU A 19 10.81 -8.44 -13.18
N HIS A 20 10.27 -7.61 -14.08
CA HIS A 20 8.93 -7.02 -13.90
C HIS A 20 7.84 -8.09 -13.77
N ASN A 21 7.89 -9.13 -14.61
CA ASN A 21 6.93 -10.23 -14.57
C ASN A 21 7.08 -11.08 -13.30
N TRP A 22 8.31 -11.32 -12.85
CA TRP A 22 8.58 -12.10 -11.64
C TRP A 22 8.23 -11.32 -10.36
N SER A 23 8.49 -10.01 -10.32
CA SER A 23 8.10 -9.11 -9.24
C SER A 23 6.57 -8.98 -9.12
N ALA A 24 5.87 -8.85 -10.26
CA ALA A 24 4.42 -8.87 -10.29
C ALA A 24 3.85 -10.20 -9.78
N ARG A 25 4.41 -11.35 -10.21
CA ARG A 25 4.02 -12.68 -9.73
C ARG A 25 4.31 -12.85 -8.23
N GLN A 26 5.42 -12.34 -7.73
CA GLN A 26 5.77 -12.37 -6.31
C GLN A 26 4.73 -11.60 -5.47
N THR A 27 4.35 -10.41 -5.94
CA THR A 27 3.33 -9.59 -5.27
C THR A 27 1.97 -10.30 -5.25
N GLN A 28 1.61 -10.97 -6.35
CA GLN A 28 0.39 -11.78 -6.41
C GLN A 28 0.44 -12.96 -5.44
N LEU A 29 1.51 -13.76 -5.47
CA LEU A 29 1.73 -14.90 -4.57
C LEU A 29 1.67 -14.49 -3.10
N GLN A 30 2.21 -13.32 -2.76
CA GLN A 30 2.18 -12.78 -1.41
C GLN A 30 0.74 -12.55 -0.92
N ARG A 31 -0.12 -11.96 -1.77
CA ARG A 31 -1.55 -11.76 -1.44
C ARG A 31 -2.30 -13.08 -1.33
N GLU A 32 -2.05 -14.02 -2.24
CA GLU A 32 -2.65 -15.36 -2.21
C GLU A 32 -2.29 -16.11 -0.92
N LEU A 33 -1.01 -16.07 -0.52
CA LEU A 33 -0.54 -16.66 0.74
C LEU A 33 -1.11 -15.96 1.98
N GLU A 34 -1.25 -14.63 1.96
CA GLU A 34 -1.87 -13.89 3.07
C GLU A 34 -3.32 -14.32 3.28
N GLN A 35 -4.12 -14.36 2.20
CA GLN A 35 -5.51 -14.84 2.25
C GLN A 35 -5.58 -16.29 2.71
N LEU A 36 -4.81 -17.17 2.09
CA LEU A 36 -4.78 -18.59 2.45
C LEU A 36 -4.33 -18.82 3.89
N SER A 37 -3.40 -18.02 4.41
CA SER A 37 -2.96 -18.12 5.81
C SER A 37 -4.06 -17.77 6.82
N LEU A 38 -4.98 -16.88 6.45
CA LEU A 38 -6.14 -16.54 7.28
C LEU A 38 -7.15 -17.68 7.26
N ASP A 39 -7.39 -18.26 6.09
CA ASP A 39 -8.28 -19.41 5.92
C ASP A 39 -7.76 -20.65 6.65
N VAL A 40 -6.47 -20.98 6.52
CA VAL A 40 -5.83 -22.07 7.28
C VAL A 40 -5.92 -21.82 8.78
N ARG A 41 -5.70 -20.58 9.26
CA ARG A 41 -5.87 -20.24 10.68
C ARG A 41 -7.31 -20.43 11.15
N SER A 42 -8.30 -20.04 10.35
CA SER A 42 -9.72 -20.24 10.63
C SER A 42 -10.08 -21.73 10.69
N LEU A 43 -9.66 -22.51 9.69
CA LEU A 43 -9.89 -23.94 9.60
C LEU A 43 -9.21 -24.69 10.75
N ARG A 44 -7.99 -24.30 11.15
CA ARG A 44 -7.29 -24.88 12.31
C ARG A 44 -8.04 -24.62 13.61
N ARG A 45 -8.58 -23.43 13.82
CA ARG A 45 -9.39 -23.11 15.01
C ARG A 45 -10.66 -23.96 15.05
N GLN A 46 -11.41 -23.99 13.95
CA GLN A 46 -12.60 -24.82 13.83
C GLN A 46 -12.28 -26.31 14.06
N TRP A 47 -11.13 -26.79 13.57
CA TRP A 47 -10.69 -28.17 13.78
C TRP A 47 -10.33 -28.45 15.24
N ALA A 48 -9.64 -27.52 15.92
CA ALA A 48 -9.34 -27.65 17.34
C ALA A 48 -10.61 -27.78 18.18
N ASP A 49 -11.62 -26.95 17.91
CA ASP A 49 -12.91 -26.99 18.61
C ASP A 49 -13.63 -28.34 18.43
N VAL A 50 -13.63 -28.87 17.21
CA VAL A 50 -14.28 -30.15 16.87
C VAL A 50 -13.51 -31.35 17.42
N SER A 51 -12.18 -31.32 17.40
CA SER A 51 -11.32 -32.44 17.78
C SER A 51 -11.09 -32.56 19.30
N ALA A 52 -11.22 -31.46 20.04
CA ALA A 52 -11.21 -31.47 21.50
C ALA A 52 -12.40 -32.24 22.11
N ALA A 53 -13.56 -32.21 21.43
CA ALA A 53 -14.77 -32.91 21.86
C ALA A 53 -14.71 -34.44 21.66
N ASP A 54 -13.79 -34.94 20.82
CA ASP A 54 -13.76 -36.36 20.38
C ASP A 54 -12.50 -37.12 20.85
N GLY A 55 -11.81 -36.61 21.89
CA GLY A 55 -10.82 -37.36 22.66
C GLY A 55 -9.45 -37.56 21.99
N GLY A 56 -8.89 -36.52 21.36
CA GLY A 56 -7.48 -36.52 20.92
C GLY A 56 -7.24 -36.78 19.43
N LEU A 57 -8.13 -36.30 18.56
CA LEU A 57 -7.98 -36.38 17.10
C LEU A 57 -7.09 -35.25 16.50
N GLU A 58 -6.66 -34.27 17.29
CA GLU A 58 -5.97 -33.05 16.81
C GLU A 58 -4.80 -33.30 15.85
N ARG A 59 -3.97 -34.32 16.14
CA ARG A 59 -2.73 -34.59 15.40
C ARG A 59 -2.88 -35.62 14.27
N ARG A 60 -4.08 -36.16 14.04
CA ARG A 60 -4.29 -37.21 13.05
C ARG A 60 -4.38 -36.63 11.64
N SER A 61 -3.94 -37.39 10.64
CA SER A 61 -4.25 -37.06 9.24
C SER A 61 -5.72 -37.31 8.91
N PHE A 62 -6.21 -36.81 7.77
CA PHE A 62 -7.55 -37.14 7.28
C PHE A 62 -7.76 -38.66 7.19
N GLY A 63 -6.78 -39.41 6.66
CA GLY A 63 -6.85 -40.86 6.53
C GLY A 63 -6.95 -41.59 7.88
N GLU A 64 -6.25 -41.11 8.91
CA GLU A 64 -6.32 -41.64 10.27
C GLU A 64 -7.64 -41.29 10.97
N THR A 65 -8.17 -40.09 10.70
CA THR A 65 -9.47 -39.63 11.21
C THR A 65 -10.61 -40.46 10.61
N LEU A 66 -10.57 -40.68 9.29
CA LEU A 66 -11.51 -41.55 8.57
C LEU A 66 -11.46 -42.99 9.08
N ARG A 67 -10.26 -43.56 9.23
CA ARG A 67 -10.08 -44.90 9.76
C ARG A 67 -10.62 -45.04 11.19
N ALA A 68 -10.39 -44.04 12.05
CA ALA A 68 -10.90 -44.04 13.42
C ALA A 68 -12.43 -44.06 13.48
N ILE A 69 -13.10 -43.31 12.60
CA ILE A 69 -14.57 -43.28 12.50
C ILE A 69 -15.11 -44.63 11.99
N LEU A 70 -14.47 -45.22 10.98
CA LEU A 70 -14.88 -46.51 10.41
C LEU A 70 -14.71 -47.70 11.38
N LEU A 71 -13.71 -47.66 12.27
CA LEU A 71 -13.44 -48.72 13.25
C LEU A 71 -14.45 -48.78 14.42
N ARG A 72 -15.27 -47.74 14.62
CA ARG A 72 -16.27 -47.65 15.71
C ARG A 72 -17.49 -48.58 15.55
N ARG A 73 -17.47 -49.51 14.56
CA ARG A 73 -18.51 -50.53 14.28
C ARG A 73 -19.95 -49.97 14.21
N ARG A 74 -20.13 -48.80 13.58
CA ARG A 74 -21.45 -48.24 13.24
C ARG A 74 -21.72 -48.43 11.75
N ASP A 75 -22.97 -48.67 11.37
CA ASP A 75 -23.37 -48.82 9.96
C ASP A 75 -23.20 -47.53 9.14
N ARG A 76 -23.33 -46.34 9.77
CA ARG A 76 -23.14 -45.03 9.13
C ARG A 76 -22.53 -44.00 10.09
N PRO A 77 -21.65 -43.10 9.60
CA PRO A 77 -21.14 -41.97 10.37
C PRO A 77 -22.27 -40.97 10.67
N SER A 78 -22.23 -40.39 11.87
CA SER A 78 -23.13 -39.32 12.31
C SER A 78 -22.90 -38.02 11.52
N ARG A 79 -23.86 -37.09 11.58
CA ARG A 79 -23.72 -35.77 10.95
C ARG A 79 -22.50 -34.99 11.45
N ALA A 80 -22.18 -35.09 12.74
CA ALA A 80 -21.01 -34.44 13.33
C ALA A 80 -19.69 -35.04 12.82
N GLU A 81 -19.61 -36.37 12.70
CA GLU A 81 -18.43 -37.07 12.14
C GLU A 81 -18.22 -36.73 10.65
N GLN A 82 -19.30 -36.57 9.87
CA GLN A 82 -19.22 -36.11 8.49
C GLN A 82 -18.70 -34.68 8.38
N GLN A 83 -19.18 -33.78 9.24
CA GLN A 83 -18.70 -32.39 9.30
C GLN A 83 -17.23 -32.30 9.71
N ALA A 84 -16.80 -33.11 10.70
CA ALA A 84 -15.41 -33.19 11.14
C ALA A 84 -14.49 -33.67 10.00
N LEU A 85 -14.90 -34.70 9.24
CA LEU A 85 -14.15 -35.19 8.09
C LEU A 85 -14.02 -34.15 6.98
N GLN A 86 -15.10 -33.44 6.65
CA GLN A 86 -15.08 -32.38 5.64
C GLN A 86 -14.17 -31.22 6.05
N LEU A 87 -14.23 -30.81 7.32
CA LEU A 87 -13.39 -29.75 7.86
C LEU A 87 -11.91 -30.14 7.82
N LYS A 88 -11.59 -31.39 8.20
CA LYS A 88 -10.23 -31.92 8.17
C LYS A 88 -9.66 -32.01 6.77
N LEU A 89 -10.46 -32.47 5.81
CA LEU A 89 -10.06 -32.52 4.39
C LEU A 89 -9.72 -31.11 3.88
N ARG A 90 -10.62 -30.14 4.11
CA ARG A 90 -10.40 -28.74 3.70
C ARG A 90 -9.17 -28.13 4.34
N LEU A 91 -8.92 -28.44 5.61
CA LEU A 91 -7.73 -27.98 6.31
C LEU A 91 -6.45 -28.54 5.66
N GLU A 92 -6.40 -29.85 5.40
CA GLU A 92 -5.22 -30.47 4.78
C GLU A 92 -5.00 -29.98 3.35
N GLU A 93 -6.07 -29.86 2.55
CA GLU A 93 -6.01 -29.28 1.20
C GLU A 93 -5.47 -27.84 1.21
N ALA A 94 -5.93 -27.02 2.16
CA ALA A 94 -5.46 -25.64 2.30
C ALA A 94 -3.99 -25.57 2.77
N GLU A 95 -3.58 -26.45 3.67
CA GLU A 95 -2.19 -26.56 4.14
C GLU A 95 -1.24 -27.05 3.04
N ASP A 96 -1.66 -28.04 2.23
CA ASP A 96 -0.88 -28.52 1.09
C ASP A 96 -0.75 -27.43 0.01
N THR A 97 -1.85 -26.76 -0.32
CA THR A 97 -1.84 -25.59 -1.22
C THR A 97 -0.88 -24.51 -0.71
N GLN A 98 -0.88 -24.24 0.61
CA GLN A 98 0.03 -23.26 1.21
C GLN A 98 1.49 -23.68 1.03
N ARG A 99 1.82 -24.96 1.25
CA ARG A 99 3.19 -25.47 1.06
C ARG A 99 3.65 -25.35 -0.39
N ASP A 100 2.77 -25.64 -1.35
CA ASP A 100 3.12 -25.54 -2.77
C ASP A 100 3.36 -24.08 -3.20
N LEU A 101 2.51 -23.15 -2.75
CA LEU A 101 2.71 -21.72 -2.99
C LEU A 101 3.97 -21.17 -2.28
N GLU A 102 4.30 -21.66 -1.08
CA GLU A 102 5.54 -21.31 -0.39
C GLU A 102 6.80 -21.81 -1.12
N ARG A 103 6.74 -22.99 -1.76
CA ARG A 103 7.82 -23.48 -2.64
C ARG A 103 7.96 -22.60 -3.86
N GLU A 104 6.86 -22.29 -4.55
CA GLU A 104 6.88 -21.39 -5.71
C GLU A 104 7.47 -20.01 -5.35
N ARG A 105 7.07 -19.44 -4.21
CA ARG A 105 7.63 -18.18 -3.69
C ARG A 105 9.14 -18.29 -3.48
N THR A 106 9.62 -19.39 -2.92
CA THR A 106 11.04 -19.60 -2.64
C THR A 106 11.85 -19.67 -3.94
N GLU A 107 11.36 -20.41 -4.94
CA GLU A 107 11.99 -20.47 -6.27
C GLU A 107 12.01 -19.11 -6.96
N LEU A 108 10.92 -18.34 -6.83
CA LEU A 108 10.80 -17.02 -7.44
C LEU A 108 11.74 -16.00 -6.79
N ILE A 109 11.88 -16.04 -5.46
CA ILE A 109 12.85 -15.22 -4.71
C ILE A 109 14.28 -15.54 -5.16
N ALA A 110 14.62 -16.82 -5.33
CA ALA A 110 15.93 -17.22 -5.81
C ALA A 110 16.23 -16.71 -7.23
N LYS A 111 15.22 -16.73 -8.14
CA LYS A 111 15.33 -16.16 -9.49
C LYS A 111 15.54 -14.65 -9.46
N LEU A 112 14.80 -13.93 -8.62
CA LEU A 112 14.93 -12.48 -8.43
C LEU A 112 16.30 -12.09 -7.85
N ALA A 113 16.83 -12.85 -6.88
CA ALA A 113 18.16 -12.61 -6.34
C ALA A 113 19.28 -12.79 -7.40
N GLY A 114 19.11 -13.73 -8.34
CA GLY A 114 20.03 -13.88 -9.47
C GLY A 114 19.99 -12.72 -10.46
N LEU A 115 18.84 -12.05 -10.61
CA LEU A 115 18.70 -10.87 -11.46
C LEU A 115 19.43 -9.66 -10.92
N GLU A 116 19.53 -9.50 -9.60
CA GLU A 116 20.23 -8.36 -9.00
C GLU A 116 21.69 -8.26 -9.49
N GLN A 117 22.36 -9.40 -9.71
CA GLN A 117 23.70 -9.42 -10.30
C GLN A 117 23.69 -9.08 -11.79
N ALA A 118 22.68 -9.52 -12.54
CA ALA A 118 22.52 -9.20 -13.95
C ALA A 118 22.21 -7.70 -14.17
N GLU A 119 21.39 -7.09 -13.32
CA GLU A 119 21.10 -5.65 -13.31
C GLU A 119 22.35 -4.82 -13.02
N ARG A 120 23.13 -5.20 -12.00
CA ARG A 120 24.41 -4.52 -11.72
C ARG A 120 25.36 -4.60 -12.91
N ARG A 121 25.49 -5.79 -13.51
CA ARG A 121 26.33 -6.00 -14.70
C ARG A 121 25.85 -5.17 -15.90
N TYR A 122 24.54 -5.08 -16.09
CA TYR A 122 23.92 -4.26 -17.12
C TYR A 122 24.24 -2.77 -16.93
N GLY A 123 24.08 -2.26 -15.70
CA GLY A 123 24.44 -0.89 -15.34
C GLY A 123 25.92 -0.58 -15.53
N GLU A 124 26.82 -1.48 -15.13
CA GLU A 124 28.26 -1.35 -15.34
C GLU A 124 28.62 -1.23 -16.84
N LEU A 125 27.99 -2.03 -17.70
CA LEU A 125 28.21 -2.00 -19.14
C LEU A 125 27.67 -0.73 -19.79
N LEU A 126 26.51 -0.24 -19.35
CA LEU A 126 25.97 1.05 -19.79
C LEU A 126 26.92 2.21 -19.43
N GLU A 127 27.47 2.21 -18.21
CA GLU A 127 28.39 3.26 -17.77
C GLU A 127 29.72 3.22 -18.54
N GLN A 128 30.27 2.03 -18.78
CA GLN A 128 31.45 1.86 -19.63
C GLN A 128 31.20 2.40 -21.04
N LYS A 129 30.03 2.12 -21.62
CA LYS A 129 29.66 2.62 -22.95
C LYS A 129 29.47 4.13 -22.95
N ARG A 130 28.86 4.69 -21.90
CA ARG A 130 28.72 6.14 -21.72
C ARG A 130 30.07 6.85 -21.69
N GLN A 131 31.05 6.28 -20.99
CA GLN A 131 32.42 6.83 -20.95
C GLN A 131 33.10 6.79 -22.33
N LEU A 132 32.90 5.72 -23.10
CA LEU A 132 33.40 5.65 -24.48
C LEU A 132 32.73 6.69 -25.39
N ILE A 133 31.41 6.90 -25.25
CA ILE A 133 30.67 7.94 -25.97
C ILE A 133 31.21 9.33 -25.65
N ALA A 134 31.44 9.62 -24.36
CA ALA A 134 31.97 10.91 -23.92
C ALA A 134 33.32 11.26 -24.56
N VAL A 135 34.18 10.26 -24.80
CA VAL A 135 35.52 10.46 -25.38
C VAL A 135 35.48 10.53 -26.91
N HIS A 136 34.67 9.69 -27.55
CA HIS A 136 34.75 9.47 -29.01
C HIS A 136 33.65 10.18 -29.82
N PHE A 137 32.55 10.60 -29.18
CA PHE A 137 31.39 11.18 -29.87
C PHE A 137 30.83 12.41 -29.13
N PRO A 138 31.46 13.59 -29.26
CA PRO A 138 31.11 14.78 -28.47
C PRO A 138 29.66 15.26 -28.65
N ALA A 139 29.16 15.25 -29.88
CA ALA A 139 27.78 15.64 -30.17
C ALA A 139 26.74 14.68 -29.56
N LEU A 140 27.07 13.38 -29.51
CA LEU A 140 26.23 12.37 -28.88
C LEU A 140 26.30 12.47 -27.35
N ALA A 141 27.47 12.80 -26.81
CA ALA A 141 27.67 13.04 -25.38
C ALA A 141 26.87 14.25 -24.89
N GLU A 142 26.80 15.32 -25.68
CA GLU A 142 25.97 16.51 -25.40
C GLU A 142 24.48 16.15 -25.38
N GLN A 143 23.99 15.42 -26.38
CA GLN A 143 22.60 14.92 -26.40
C GLN A 143 22.28 14.02 -25.20
N LEU A 144 23.20 13.13 -24.83
CA LEU A 144 23.04 12.26 -23.68
C LEU A 144 23.01 13.05 -22.37
N HIS A 145 23.85 14.09 -22.26
CA HIS A 145 23.86 14.98 -21.11
C HIS A 145 22.54 15.73 -20.98
N GLU A 146 22.02 16.33 -22.05
CA GLU A 146 20.72 17.02 -22.06
C GLU A 146 19.57 16.11 -21.64
N LEU A 147 19.52 14.87 -22.17
CA LEU A 147 18.50 13.89 -21.79
C LEU A 147 18.62 13.47 -20.33
N THR A 148 19.85 13.30 -19.84
CA THR A 148 20.11 12.94 -18.44
C THR A 148 19.70 14.06 -17.49
N GLU A 149 19.99 15.32 -17.82
CA GLU A 149 19.53 16.48 -17.04
C GLU A 149 18.00 16.57 -17.00
N GLN A 150 17.33 16.36 -18.14
CA GLN A 150 15.87 16.31 -18.18
C GLN A 150 15.31 15.16 -17.34
N HIS A 151 15.92 13.98 -17.39
CA HIS A 151 15.50 12.83 -16.60
C HIS A 151 15.65 13.10 -15.09
N ASN A 152 16.78 13.65 -14.67
CA ASN A 152 17.05 14.00 -13.29
C ASN A 152 16.10 15.08 -12.77
N ALA A 153 15.79 16.09 -13.59
CA ALA A 153 14.77 17.09 -13.26
C ALA A 153 13.41 16.43 -13.02
N ARG A 154 12.97 15.48 -13.88
CA ARG A 154 11.72 14.73 -13.66
C ARG A 154 11.73 13.86 -12.41
N LEU A 155 12.87 13.30 -12.03
CA LEU A 155 12.99 12.55 -10.77
C LEU A 155 12.91 13.47 -9.54
N ALA A 156 13.47 14.68 -9.62
CA ALA A 156 13.30 15.70 -8.59
C ALA A 156 11.83 16.13 -8.46
N ASP A 157 11.17 16.44 -9.58
CA ASP A 157 9.73 16.75 -9.63
C ASP A 157 8.89 15.64 -8.98
N LEU A 158 9.19 14.38 -9.32
CA LEU A 158 8.48 13.21 -8.79
C LEU A 158 8.63 13.10 -7.27
N ARG A 159 9.83 13.38 -6.76
CA ARG A 159 10.11 13.31 -5.33
C ARG A 159 9.31 14.36 -4.55
N GLU A 160 9.29 15.60 -5.01
CA GLU A 160 8.50 16.67 -4.39
C GLU A 160 7.00 16.34 -4.38
N LEU A 161 6.48 15.78 -5.48
CA LEU A 161 5.10 15.30 -5.54
C LEU A 161 4.84 14.16 -4.55
N GLU A 162 5.75 13.20 -4.40
CA GLU A 162 5.60 12.09 -3.45
C GLU A 162 5.65 12.55 -1.99
N GLU A 163 6.50 13.53 -1.67
CA GLU A 163 6.56 14.19 -0.36
C GLU A 163 5.24 14.90 -0.05
N ALA A 164 4.71 15.71 -0.98
CA ALA A 164 3.41 16.35 -0.82
C ALA A 164 2.25 15.34 -0.67
N ILE A 165 2.23 14.27 -1.47
CA ILE A 165 1.22 13.19 -1.38
C ILE A 165 1.29 12.51 0.00
N ALA A 166 2.49 12.24 0.50
CA ALA A 166 2.68 11.58 1.80
C ALA A 166 2.12 12.44 2.93
N VAL A 167 2.46 13.73 2.96
CA VAL A 167 1.91 14.67 3.96
C VAL A 167 0.39 14.79 3.84
N GLY A 168 -0.14 14.93 2.62
CA GLY A 168 -1.58 15.02 2.37
C GLY A 168 -2.36 13.77 2.79
N ARG A 169 -1.80 12.57 2.60
CA ARG A 169 -2.39 11.32 3.10
C ARG A 169 -2.38 11.24 4.63
N GLY A 170 -1.33 11.74 5.27
CA GLY A 170 -1.28 11.88 6.73
C GLY A 170 -2.43 12.74 7.26
N VAL A 171 -2.65 13.90 6.65
CA VAL A 171 -3.79 14.79 7.00
C VAL A 171 -5.13 14.08 6.80
N LEU A 172 -5.33 13.39 5.67
CA LEU A 172 -6.57 12.64 5.40
C LEU A 172 -6.84 11.59 6.49
N HIS A 173 -5.80 10.89 6.94
CA HIS A 173 -5.90 9.90 8.01
C HIS A 173 -6.33 10.54 9.34
N ASP A 174 -5.71 11.66 9.71
CA ASP A 174 -6.02 12.34 10.98
C ASP A 174 -7.43 12.93 10.98
N LEU A 175 -7.87 13.47 9.84
CA LEU A 175 -9.25 13.94 9.66
C LEU A 175 -10.28 12.81 9.66
N ASP A 176 -9.97 11.64 9.07
CA ASP A 176 -10.85 10.46 9.13
C ASP A 176 -11.00 9.96 10.58
N ARG A 177 -9.88 9.91 11.32
CA ARG A 177 -9.87 9.57 12.75
C ARG A 177 -10.72 10.55 13.57
N ALA A 178 -10.58 11.85 13.31
CA ALA A 178 -11.39 12.86 13.94
C ALA A 178 -12.89 12.68 13.65
N SER A 179 -13.25 12.40 12.39
CA SER A 179 -14.64 12.19 11.99
C SER A 179 -15.27 10.99 12.70
N ARG A 180 -14.56 9.85 12.76
CA ARG A 180 -15.03 8.65 13.46
C ARG A 180 -15.23 8.89 14.96
N ALA A 181 -14.30 9.61 15.59
CA ALA A 181 -14.39 9.93 17.01
C ALA A 181 -15.56 10.88 17.31
N LEU A 182 -15.79 11.88 16.45
CA LEU A 182 -16.97 12.76 16.54
C LEU A 182 -18.29 12.01 16.31
N GLU A 183 -18.32 11.11 15.33
CA GLU A 183 -19.46 10.24 15.07
C GLU A 183 -19.76 9.36 16.30
N ALA A 184 -18.75 8.71 16.87
CA ALA A 184 -18.90 7.92 18.09
C ALA A 184 -19.42 8.77 19.27
N ALA A 185 -18.86 9.96 19.49
CA ALA A 185 -19.32 10.89 20.52
C ALA A 185 -20.79 11.32 20.33
N GLY A 186 -21.23 11.51 19.08
CA GLY A 186 -22.62 11.82 18.74
C GLY A 186 -23.60 10.67 19.04
N HIS A 187 -23.16 9.42 18.92
CA HIS A 187 -23.98 8.23 19.26
C HIS A 187 -24.13 8.01 20.77
N TYR A 188 -23.16 8.41 21.59
CA TYR A 188 -23.30 8.38 23.05
C TYR A 188 -24.26 9.45 23.57
N GLY A 189 -24.40 10.59 22.88
CA GLY A 189 -25.36 11.63 23.23
C GLY A 189 -26.83 11.28 22.95
N THR A 190 -27.13 10.32 22.07
CA THR A 190 -28.50 9.84 21.82
C THR A 190 -28.96 8.75 22.77
N TRP A 191 -28.04 8.12 23.50
CA TRP A 191 -28.35 7.15 24.58
C TRP A 191 -28.92 7.80 25.85
N ASP A 192 -28.80 9.11 25.99
CA ASP A 192 -29.30 9.89 27.13
C ASP A 192 -30.83 9.91 27.24
N VAL A 193 -31.54 9.54 26.17
CA VAL A 193 -33.02 9.51 26.13
C VAL A 193 -33.61 8.26 26.80
N TYR A 194 -32.80 7.20 27.03
CA TYR A 194 -33.29 5.91 27.58
C TYR A 194 -32.58 5.44 28.87
N GLY A 195 -31.82 6.30 29.56
CA GLY A 195 -31.33 6.04 30.92
C GLY A 195 -29.83 5.70 31.05
N GLY A 196 -28.94 6.51 30.44
CA GLY A 196 -27.50 6.37 30.58
C GLY A 196 -26.94 7.13 31.79
N GLY A 197 -26.38 6.44 32.77
CA GLY A 197 -25.68 7.05 33.91
C GLY A 197 -24.25 7.50 33.59
N LEU A 198 -23.52 7.97 34.62
CA LEU A 198 -22.13 8.50 34.64
C LEU A 198 -21.08 7.79 33.74
N MET A 199 -21.31 6.53 33.33
CA MET A 199 -20.43 5.78 32.42
C MET A 199 -20.56 6.20 30.94
N ALA A 200 -21.75 6.63 30.50
CA ALA A 200 -21.98 7.10 29.13
C ALA A 200 -21.30 8.47 28.88
N ASP A 201 -21.32 9.33 29.89
CA ASP A 201 -20.60 10.62 29.86
C ASP A 201 -19.09 10.42 29.75
N ALA A 202 -18.50 9.49 30.51
CA ALA A 202 -17.05 9.23 30.48
C ALA A 202 -16.56 8.79 29.08
N MET A 203 -17.29 7.89 28.42
CA MET A 203 -16.98 7.45 27.05
C MET A 203 -17.17 8.56 26.02
N LYS A 204 -18.19 9.41 26.19
CA LYS A 204 -18.38 10.61 25.35
C LYS A 204 -17.18 11.56 25.45
N TYR A 205 -16.68 11.83 26.67
CA TYR A 205 -15.51 12.69 26.87
C TYR A 205 -14.23 12.10 26.27
N GLU A 206 -14.01 10.80 26.38
CA GLU A 206 -12.85 10.12 25.77
C GLU A 206 -12.85 10.24 24.24
N GLN A 207 -14.01 10.09 23.61
CA GLN A 207 -14.14 10.23 22.16
C GLN A 207 -13.99 11.70 21.70
N ILE A 208 -14.48 12.66 22.50
CA ILE A 208 -14.27 14.09 22.23
C ILE A 208 -12.78 14.45 22.34
N ASP A 209 -12.06 13.95 23.35
CA ASP A 209 -10.63 14.18 23.48
C ASP A 209 -9.83 13.50 22.36
N THR A 210 -10.22 12.28 21.97
CA THR A 210 -9.64 11.56 20.83
C THR A 210 -9.80 12.35 19.53
N ALA A 211 -11.01 12.87 19.27
CA ALA A 211 -11.25 13.75 18.14
C ALA A 211 -10.36 15.00 18.22
N ARG A 212 -10.13 15.54 19.43
CA ARG A 212 -9.43 16.82 19.63
C ARG A 212 -7.96 16.68 19.30
N VAL A 213 -7.35 15.59 19.78
CA VAL A 213 -5.98 15.22 19.44
C VAL A 213 -5.84 14.98 17.95
N ALA A 214 -6.78 14.26 17.32
CA ALA A 214 -6.75 14.00 15.88
C ALA A 214 -6.89 15.28 15.04
N ILE A 215 -7.73 16.22 15.46
CA ILE A 215 -7.90 17.52 14.79
C ILE A 215 -6.65 18.38 14.93
N HIS A 216 -6.02 18.42 16.10
CA HIS A 216 -4.74 19.12 16.27
C HIS A 216 -3.65 18.54 15.37
N ALA A 217 -3.55 17.21 15.28
CA ALA A 217 -2.61 16.56 14.36
C ALA A 217 -2.91 16.91 12.88
N ALA A 218 -4.18 16.91 12.49
CA ALA A 218 -4.62 17.30 11.15
C ALA A 218 -4.28 18.77 10.84
N GLN A 219 -4.40 19.68 11.80
CA GLN A 219 -4.03 21.09 11.66
C GLN A 219 -2.54 21.26 11.36
N ASP A 220 -1.67 20.62 12.15
CA ASP A 220 -0.23 20.69 11.94
C ASP A 220 0.19 20.02 10.62
N GLY A 221 -0.48 18.93 10.26
CA GLY A 221 -0.33 18.29 8.95
C GLY A 221 -0.76 19.19 7.79
N LEU A 222 -1.86 19.93 7.93
CA LEU A 222 -2.38 20.85 6.91
C LEU A 222 -1.44 22.01 6.61
N ARG A 223 -0.72 22.53 7.62
CA ARG A 223 0.32 23.56 7.40
C ARG A 223 1.43 23.04 6.51
N ARG A 224 2.00 21.90 6.91
CA ARG A 224 3.06 21.24 6.14
C ARG A 224 2.57 20.91 4.74
N PHE A 225 1.36 20.35 4.61
CA PHE A 225 0.79 20.05 3.30
C PHE A 225 0.64 21.30 2.42
N ALA A 226 0.23 22.43 2.98
CA ALA A 226 0.13 23.68 2.23
C ALA A 226 1.51 24.21 1.79
N GLU A 227 2.56 24.00 2.59
CA GLU A 227 3.94 24.32 2.24
C GLU A 227 4.46 23.40 1.11
N GLU A 228 4.33 22.08 1.26
CA GLU A 228 4.77 21.10 0.25
C GLU A 228 4.08 21.35 -1.11
N VAL A 229 2.77 21.61 -1.10
CA VAL A 229 2.02 21.85 -2.34
C VAL A 229 2.40 23.19 -2.97
N LYS A 230 2.84 24.17 -2.18
CA LYS A 230 3.33 25.46 -2.69
C LYS A 230 4.69 25.31 -3.37
N ASP A 231 5.56 24.48 -2.81
CA ASP A 231 6.87 24.18 -3.40
C ASP A 231 6.69 23.41 -4.72
N VAL A 232 5.86 22.35 -4.72
CA VAL A 232 5.43 21.64 -5.93
C VAL A 232 4.86 22.60 -7.00
N HIS A 233 4.09 23.62 -6.62
CA HIS A 233 3.55 24.58 -7.58
C HIS A 233 4.62 25.46 -8.22
N ARG A 234 5.58 25.90 -7.41
CA ARG A 234 6.68 26.76 -7.86
C ARG A 234 7.53 26.03 -8.90
N ASP A 235 7.83 24.77 -8.64
CA ASP A 235 8.84 24.04 -9.38
C ASP A 235 8.24 23.25 -10.56
N ILE A 236 7.00 22.76 -10.45
CA ILE A 236 6.41 21.80 -11.41
C ILE A 236 5.28 22.44 -12.27
N GLN A 237 4.87 23.70 -12.03
CA GLN A 237 3.78 24.39 -12.74
C GLN A 237 2.49 23.54 -12.87
N VAL A 238 2.15 22.81 -11.81
CA VAL A 238 1.05 21.85 -11.81
C VAL A 238 -0.32 22.54 -12.00
N ARG A 239 -1.20 21.96 -12.83
CA ARG A 239 -2.59 22.42 -13.06
C ARG A 239 -3.58 21.94 -11.99
N ILE A 240 -3.18 21.91 -10.72
CA ILE A 240 -4.07 21.59 -9.61
C ILE A 240 -4.58 22.91 -8.98
N ASP A 241 -5.85 22.98 -8.58
CA ASP A 241 -6.39 24.12 -7.80
C ASP A 241 -5.85 24.08 -6.37
N ILE A 242 -4.62 24.56 -6.22
CA ILE A 242 -3.88 24.66 -4.96
C ILE A 242 -4.45 25.75 -4.05
N GLY A 243 -5.19 26.69 -4.63
CA GLY A 243 -6.02 27.62 -3.87
C GLY A 243 -6.99 26.87 -2.95
N GLY A 244 -7.42 25.66 -3.33
CA GLY A 244 -8.21 24.78 -2.48
C GLY A 244 -7.47 24.38 -1.19
N ALA A 245 -6.22 23.93 -1.29
CA ALA A 245 -5.40 23.51 -0.14
C ALA A 245 -5.09 24.68 0.80
N LEU A 246 -4.74 25.84 0.24
CA LEU A 246 -4.47 27.06 1.01
C LEU A 246 -5.74 27.56 1.73
N ARG A 247 -6.89 27.60 1.03
CA ARG A 247 -8.19 27.94 1.65
C ARG A 247 -8.64 26.91 2.70
N LEU A 248 -8.28 25.64 2.54
CA LEU A 248 -8.53 24.61 3.54
C LEU A 248 -7.70 24.88 4.81
N ALA A 249 -6.41 25.15 4.65
CA ALA A 249 -5.53 25.52 5.75
C ALA A 249 -6.09 26.74 6.51
N ASP A 250 -6.37 27.84 5.81
CA ASP A 250 -6.93 29.06 6.40
C ASP A 250 -8.24 28.80 7.17
N PHE A 251 -9.16 28.02 6.58
CA PHE A 251 -10.41 27.61 7.23
C PHE A 251 -10.21 26.82 8.54
N PHE A 252 -9.22 25.93 8.61
CA PHE A 252 -8.92 25.16 9.82
C PHE A 252 -8.25 26.01 10.92
N PHE A 253 -7.62 27.14 10.56
CA PHE A 253 -6.98 28.05 11.51
C PHE A 253 -7.92 29.17 11.99
N ASP A 254 -8.92 29.56 11.21
CA ASP A 254 -9.78 30.71 11.49
C ASP A 254 -10.95 30.47 12.45
N GLY A 255 -11.25 29.23 12.88
CA GLY A 255 -12.25 29.06 13.95
C GLY A 255 -12.95 27.72 14.14
N LEU A 256 -12.77 26.72 13.27
CA LEU A 256 -13.50 25.45 13.39
C LEU A 256 -13.30 24.74 14.74
N VAL A 257 -12.06 24.76 15.27
CA VAL A 257 -11.72 24.10 16.55
C VAL A 257 -12.29 24.83 17.76
N VAL A 258 -12.43 26.16 17.66
CA VAL A 258 -12.93 26.99 18.76
C VAL A 258 -14.46 26.90 18.88
N ASP A 259 -15.20 26.83 17.76
CA ASP A 259 -16.65 26.69 17.78
C ASP A 259 -17.13 25.28 18.22
N TRP A 260 -16.32 24.24 18.00
CA TRP A 260 -16.62 22.86 18.41
C TRP A 260 -16.50 22.62 19.92
N VAL A 261 -15.43 23.13 20.56
CA VAL A 261 -15.17 22.95 22.01
C VAL A 261 -16.21 23.65 22.88
N VAL A 262 -16.81 24.73 22.39
CA VAL A 262 -17.58 25.67 23.21
C VAL A 262 -19.11 25.49 23.10
N ARG A 263 -19.65 24.93 22.01
CA ARG A 263 -21.10 25.04 21.70
C ARG A 263 -21.88 23.73 21.52
N ASP A 264 -21.31 22.56 21.78
CA ASP A 264 -21.99 21.24 21.67
C ASP A 264 -22.64 20.97 20.29
N ARG A 265 -22.04 21.48 19.21
CA ARG A 265 -22.52 21.34 17.81
C ARG A 265 -21.84 20.19 17.06
N ILE A 266 -21.73 19.02 17.68
CA ILE A 266 -20.98 17.86 17.17
C ILE A 266 -21.41 17.45 15.75
N GLN A 267 -22.73 17.43 15.47
CA GLN A 267 -23.25 17.01 14.16
C GLN A 267 -22.90 17.98 13.02
N THR A 268 -23.02 19.29 13.26
CA THR A 268 -22.68 20.32 12.26
C THR A 268 -21.18 20.29 11.96
N SER A 269 -20.34 20.17 13.00
CA SER A 269 -18.89 20.09 12.85
C SER A 269 -18.44 18.85 12.09
N ASN A 270 -19.07 17.69 12.32
CA ASN A 270 -18.73 16.48 11.57
C ASN A 270 -19.09 16.62 10.07
N GLN A 271 -20.21 17.26 9.74
CA GLN A 271 -20.62 17.47 8.36
C GLN A 271 -19.67 18.42 7.61
N GLU A 272 -19.19 19.48 8.27
CA GLU A 272 -18.15 20.36 7.74
C GLU A 272 -16.82 19.63 7.56
N LEU A 273 -16.42 18.82 8.53
CA LEU A 273 -15.20 17.99 8.46
C LEU A 273 -15.24 17.03 7.26
N LEU A 274 -16.38 16.36 7.03
CA LEU A 274 -16.57 15.46 5.88
C LEU A 274 -16.47 16.19 4.54
N ASN A 275 -17.01 17.40 4.43
CA ASN A 275 -16.86 18.22 3.23
C ASN A 275 -15.40 18.60 2.96
N LYS A 276 -14.63 18.89 4.02
CA LYS A 276 -13.21 19.23 3.93
C LYS A 276 -12.34 18.02 3.60
N LEU A 277 -12.65 16.87 4.18
CA LEU A 277 -12.08 15.57 3.80
C LEU A 277 -12.27 15.29 2.31
N TYR A 278 -13.46 15.53 1.76
CA TYR A 278 -13.73 15.36 0.34
C TYR A 278 -12.90 16.31 -0.53
N GLN A 279 -12.81 17.60 -0.16
CA GLN A 279 -11.99 18.58 -0.86
C GLN A 279 -10.50 18.20 -0.86
N LEU A 280 -9.96 17.84 0.31
CA LEU A 280 -8.57 17.42 0.45
C LEU A 280 -8.27 16.16 -0.35
N ARG A 281 -9.17 15.18 -0.34
CA ARG A 281 -9.02 13.93 -1.10
C ARG A 281 -8.86 14.21 -2.60
N ARG A 282 -9.65 15.12 -3.16
CA ARG A 282 -9.53 15.52 -4.57
C ARG A 282 -8.18 16.16 -4.91
N ILE A 283 -7.62 16.93 -3.98
CA ILE A 283 -6.30 17.55 -4.18
C ILE A 283 -5.22 16.47 -4.18
N VAL A 284 -5.25 15.56 -3.21
CA VAL A 284 -4.31 14.43 -3.13
C VAL A 284 -4.44 13.53 -4.36
N GLU A 285 -5.66 13.24 -4.83
CA GLU A 285 -5.89 12.49 -6.07
C GLU A 285 -5.32 13.20 -7.30
N GLY A 286 -5.43 14.54 -7.36
CA GLY A 286 -4.79 15.35 -8.39
C GLY A 286 -3.26 15.21 -8.39
N LEU A 287 -2.64 15.31 -7.21
CA LEU A 287 -1.18 15.13 -7.06
C LEU A 287 -0.73 13.72 -7.46
N VAL A 288 -1.51 12.69 -7.10
CA VAL A 288 -1.25 11.30 -7.51
C VAL A 288 -1.32 11.15 -9.03
N GLY A 289 -2.29 11.81 -9.67
CA GLY A 289 -2.40 11.86 -11.12
C GLY A 289 -1.17 12.51 -11.77
N GLU A 290 -0.74 13.66 -11.26
CA GLU A 290 0.46 14.36 -11.77
C GLU A 290 1.73 13.53 -11.58
N ALA A 291 1.91 12.92 -10.41
CA ALA A 291 3.05 12.03 -10.14
C ALA A 291 3.09 10.84 -11.11
N ALA A 292 1.94 10.34 -11.55
CA ALA A 292 1.88 9.27 -12.55
C ALA A 292 2.35 9.76 -13.94
N ILE A 293 2.01 10.99 -14.31
CA ILE A 293 2.46 11.63 -15.57
C ILE A 293 3.97 11.84 -15.54
N VAL A 294 4.47 12.52 -14.50
CA VAL A 294 5.92 12.79 -14.33
C VAL A 294 6.73 11.50 -14.30
N ARG A 295 6.23 10.47 -13.59
CA ARG A 295 6.89 9.14 -13.56
C ARG A 295 6.94 8.49 -14.95
N ASN A 296 5.89 8.66 -15.76
CA ASN A 296 5.88 8.14 -17.13
C ASN A 296 6.88 8.90 -18.01
N ASP A 297 6.95 10.23 -17.88
CA ASP A 297 7.91 11.06 -18.61
C ASP A 297 9.36 10.70 -18.25
N ALA A 298 9.65 10.52 -16.95
CA ALA A 298 10.96 10.04 -16.49
C ALA A 298 11.32 8.68 -17.12
N ARG A 299 10.39 7.71 -17.11
CA ARG A 299 10.60 6.41 -17.75
C ARG A 299 10.84 6.51 -19.26
N GLN A 300 10.16 7.43 -19.95
CA GLN A 300 10.38 7.66 -21.38
C GLN A 300 11.78 8.25 -21.64
N LEU A 301 12.22 9.20 -20.81
CA LEU A 301 13.56 9.78 -20.91
C LEU A 301 14.64 8.73 -20.63
N ASP A 302 14.47 7.92 -19.58
CA ASP A 302 15.37 6.80 -19.27
C ASP A 302 15.46 5.77 -20.41
N GLY A 303 14.31 5.45 -21.02
CA GLY A 303 14.26 4.61 -22.21
C GLY A 303 15.00 5.21 -23.41
N ARG A 304 14.89 6.53 -23.62
CA ARG A 304 15.63 7.25 -24.68
C ARG A 304 17.12 7.30 -24.41
N ILE A 305 17.54 7.55 -23.16
CA ILE A 305 18.94 7.50 -22.72
C ILE A 305 19.52 6.12 -23.00
N THR A 306 18.82 5.08 -22.57
CA THR A 306 19.24 3.69 -22.76
C THR A 306 19.31 3.32 -24.23
N ALA A 307 18.31 3.67 -25.04
CA ALA A 307 18.31 3.43 -26.48
C ALA A 307 19.45 4.16 -27.19
N LEU A 308 19.68 5.44 -26.86
CA LEU A 308 20.79 6.22 -27.40
C LEU A 308 22.12 5.58 -27.06
N ILE A 309 22.31 5.14 -25.82
CA ILE A 309 23.50 4.41 -25.41
C ILE A 309 23.59 3.10 -26.18
N GLU A 310 22.56 2.27 -26.28
CA GLU A 310 22.56 0.95 -26.95
C GLU A 310 22.79 1.03 -28.47
N GLU A 311 22.23 2.04 -29.16
CA GLU A 311 22.29 2.19 -30.63
C GLU A 311 23.59 2.83 -31.15
N SER A 312 24.39 3.41 -30.26
CA SER A 312 25.72 3.99 -30.54
C SER A 312 26.82 2.97 -30.79
#